data_AF-B6E0X7-F1
#
_entry.id   AF-B6E0X7-F1
#
_cell.length_a   1.000
_cell.length_b   1.000
_cell.length_c   1.000
_cell.angle_alpha   90.00
_cell.angle_beta   90.00
_cell.angle_gamma   90.00
#
_symmetry.space_group_name_H-M   'P 1'
#
loop_
_entity.id
_entity.type
_entity.pdbx_description
1 polymer ?
#
loop_
_entity_poly.entity_id
_entity_poly.type
_entity_poly.pdbx_seq_one_letter_code
_entity_poly.pdbx_strand_id
1 'polypeptide(L)'
;AMDPQQRIALEVAYAAVEDARRSPAGLAGTRTGVFMGAMWQEYPLFTQGAAEAIHAHSAIGWDTSVIPSRIAYALGLSGPAMGVATASSSSLVAVHLAVQSLRSGESDFALAGGVNLMLHPNTSVAPTKLGTQSPAGLSRAFDGDGDGYARGEGCAVVVLRRLSDALADGDRVYALVHGSAVNNDGATDGLTAPGHEAQTEVLRSAWENAGVASSEVSYVEAHGTG
;
A
#
# COMPACT_ATOMS: atom_id res chain seq x y z
N ALA A 1 -18.34 9.00 -12.26
CA ALA A 1 -17.45 7.90 -12.68
C ALA A 1 -16.26 7.66 -11.74
N MET A 2 -16.34 7.94 -10.42
CA MET A 2 -15.18 7.73 -9.52
C MET A 2 -15.12 6.29 -9.00
N ASP A 3 -13.99 5.62 -9.21
CA ASP A 3 -13.70 4.27 -8.74
C ASP A 3 -13.95 4.19 -7.21
N PRO A 4 -14.68 3.17 -6.72
CA PRO A 4 -14.84 2.94 -5.28
C PRO A 4 -13.51 2.95 -4.50
N GLN A 5 -12.40 2.48 -5.08
CA GLN A 5 -11.07 2.53 -4.47
C GLN A 5 -10.63 3.97 -4.17
N GLN A 6 -10.88 4.90 -5.10
CA GLN A 6 -10.57 6.32 -4.89
C GLN A 6 -11.43 6.95 -3.78
N ARG A 7 -12.70 6.54 -3.68
CA ARG A 7 -13.62 7.02 -2.63
C ARG A 7 -13.21 6.53 -1.25
N ILE A 8 -13.01 5.22 -1.11
CA ILE A 8 -12.62 4.60 0.16
C ILE A 8 -11.25 5.12 0.61
N ALA A 9 -10.28 5.21 -0.30
CA ALA A 9 -8.96 5.74 0.04
C ALA A 9 -9.02 7.20 0.54
N LEU A 10 -9.91 8.03 -0.02
CA LEU A 10 -10.14 9.39 0.48
C LEU A 10 -10.71 9.39 1.91
N GLU A 11 -11.75 8.59 2.16
CA GLU A 11 -12.38 8.49 3.48
C GLU A 11 -11.40 7.96 4.55
N VAL A 12 -10.64 6.91 4.21
CA VAL A 12 -9.66 6.30 5.11
C VAL A 12 -8.47 7.24 5.35
N ALA A 13 -7.99 7.96 4.33
CA ALA A 13 -6.94 8.97 4.51
C ALA A 13 -7.39 10.12 5.41
N TYR A 14 -8.64 10.57 5.26
CA TYR A 14 -9.22 11.58 6.13
C TYR A 14 -9.30 11.08 7.58
N ALA A 15 -9.84 9.88 7.80
CA ALA A 15 -9.95 9.27 9.13
C ALA A 15 -8.57 9.05 9.78
N ALA A 16 -7.54 8.70 9.00
CA ALA A 16 -6.18 8.56 9.50
C ALA A 16 -5.59 9.89 10.00
N VAL A 17 -5.86 10.99 9.29
CA VAL A 17 -5.46 12.34 9.72
C VAL A 17 -6.15 12.73 11.03
N GLU A 18 -7.44 12.44 11.16
CA GLU A 18 -8.20 12.67 12.39
C GLU A 18 -7.69 11.82 13.57
N ASP A 19 -7.39 10.55 13.35
CA ASP A 19 -6.84 9.66 14.40
C ASP A 19 -5.43 10.08 14.85
N ALA A 20 -4.65 10.68 13.94
CA ALA A 20 -3.38 11.35 14.24
C ALA A 20 -3.57 12.70 14.97
N ARG A 21 -4.82 13.10 15.27
CA ARG A 21 -5.20 14.36 15.93
C ARG A 21 -4.73 15.60 15.16
N ARG A 22 -4.65 15.49 13.84
CA ARG A 22 -4.39 16.59 12.93
C ARG A 22 -5.69 16.96 12.23
N SER A 23 -5.82 18.24 11.86
CA SER A 23 -6.92 18.68 11.01
C SER A 23 -6.44 18.81 9.57
N PRO A 24 -7.29 18.52 8.57
CA PRO A 24 -6.98 18.82 7.17
C PRO A 24 -6.51 20.27 6.97
N ALA A 25 -7.16 21.22 7.65
CA ALA A 25 -6.79 22.64 7.59
C ALA A 25 -5.37 22.90 8.16
N GLY A 26 -4.93 22.13 9.15
CA GLY A 26 -3.58 22.23 9.71
C GLY A 26 -2.50 21.58 8.85
N LEU A 27 -2.87 20.68 7.94
CA LEU A 27 -1.95 20.06 6.97
C LEU A 27 -1.97 20.75 5.60
N ALA A 28 -2.99 21.56 5.32
CA ALA A 28 -3.09 22.30 4.06
C ALA A 28 -1.86 23.20 3.84
N GLY A 29 -1.28 23.15 2.64
CA GLY A 29 -0.09 23.87 2.23
C GLY A 29 1.24 23.25 2.71
N THR A 30 1.20 22.28 3.62
CA THR A 30 2.41 21.63 4.14
C THR A 30 3.01 20.65 3.12
N ARG A 31 4.29 20.31 3.30
CA ARG A 31 4.98 19.25 2.55
C ARG A 31 4.58 17.86 3.06
N THR A 32 3.28 17.60 3.14
CA THR A 32 2.76 16.27 3.44
C THR A 32 2.74 15.44 2.16
N GLY A 33 3.49 14.34 2.13
CA GLY A 33 3.47 13.40 1.01
C GLY A 33 2.33 12.38 1.11
N VAL A 34 1.94 11.78 -0.02
CA VAL A 34 0.91 10.74 -0.13
C VAL A 34 1.44 9.60 -0.99
N PHE A 35 1.48 8.39 -0.42
CA PHE A 35 2.07 7.20 -1.03
C PHE A 35 1.05 6.07 -0.95
N MET A 36 0.44 5.68 -2.07
CA MET A 36 -0.65 4.71 -2.07
C MET A 36 -0.37 3.54 -2.98
N GLY A 37 -0.38 2.34 -2.41
CA GLY A 37 -0.41 1.08 -3.15
C GLY A 37 -1.80 0.77 -3.66
N ALA A 38 -1.94 0.48 -4.95
CA ALA A 38 -3.20 -0.03 -5.50
C ALA A 38 -2.89 -1.03 -6.61
N MET A 39 -3.63 -2.13 -6.62
CA MET A 39 -3.51 -3.18 -7.62
C MET A 39 -4.89 -3.42 -8.22
N TRP A 40 -4.92 -3.67 -9.54
CA TRP A 40 -6.12 -3.93 -10.36
C TRP A 40 -6.99 -2.70 -10.69
N GLN A 41 -7.22 -2.50 -11.99
CA GLN A 41 -8.07 -1.45 -12.56
C GLN A 41 -9.35 -2.08 -13.11
N GLU A 42 -10.30 -2.33 -12.22
CA GLU A 42 -11.47 -3.13 -12.57
C GLU A 42 -12.68 -2.28 -12.97
N TYR A 43 -12.76 -1.05 -12.44
CA TYR A 43 -13.90 -0.18 -12.64
C TYR A 43 -14.16 0.23 -14.11
N PRO A 44 -13.14 0.46 -14.97
CA PRO A 44 -13.38 0.67 -16.41
C PRO A 44 -14.12 -0.48 -17.11
N LEU A 45 -13.99 -1.71 -16.60
CA LEU A 45 -14.54 -2.91 -17.26
C LEU A 45 -16.07 -2.87 -17.35
N PHE A 46 -16.75 -2.17 -16.43
CA PHE A 46 -18.21 -2.00 -16.46
C PHE A 46 -18.70 -1.11 -17.61
N THR A 47 -17.82 -0.32 -18.20
CA THR A 47 -18.12 0.56 -19.33
C THR A 47 -17.45 0.10 -20.62
N GLN A 48 -16.82 -1.08 -20.60
CA GLN A 48 -16.13 -1.63 -21.75
C GLN A 48 -17.11 -1.90 -22.90
N GLY A 49 -16.85 -1.31 -24.06
CA GLY A 49 -17.72 -1.44 -25.24
C GLY A 49 -18.91 -0.47 -25.29
N ALA A 50 -19.07 0.44 -24.33
CA ALA A 50 -20.10 1.47 -24.32
C ALA A 50 -19.45 2.87 -24.32
N ALA A 51 -18.98 3.31 -25.49
CA ALA A 51 -18.28 4.58 -25.63
C ALA A 51 -19.13 5.78 -25.16
N GLU A 52 -20.44 5.68 -25.29
CA GLU A 52 -21.43 6.67 -24.87
C GLU A 52 -21.50 6.81 -23.33
N ALA A 53 -21.09 5.79 -22.58
CA ALA A 53 -20.99 5.84 -21.12
C ALA A 53 -19.71 6.55 -20.63
N ILE A 54 -18.76 6.80 -21.53
CA ILE A 54 -17.49 7.47 -21.23
C ILE A 54 -17.70 8.99 -21.31
N HIS A 55 -17.59 9.66 -20.17
CA HIS A 55 -17.66 11.11 -20.07
C HIS A 55 -16.35 11.73 -19.56
N ALA A 56 -16.25 13.07 -19.54
CA ALA A 56 -15.00 13.80 -19.27
C ALA A 56 -14.27 13.43 -17.96
N HIS A 57 -14.99 12.97 -16.93
CA HIS A 57 -14.40 12.58 -15.64
C HIS A 57 -13.98 11.11 -15.57
N SER A 58 -14.21 10.31 -16.62
CA SER A 58 -13.90 8.88 -16.63
C SER A 58 -12.41 8.63 -16.52
N ALA A 59 -11.58 9.38 -17.25
CA ALA A 59 -10.13 9.23 -17.25
C ALA A 59 -9.54 9.34 -15.82
N ILE A 60 -9.86 10.40 -15.10
CA ILE A 60 -9.39 10.61 -13.72
C ILE A 60 -10.16 9.79 -12.69
N GLY A 61 -11.38 9.38 -13.03
CA GLY A 61 -12.27 8.63 -12.15
C GLY A 61 -11.91 7.16 -12.08
N TRP A 62 -11.28 6.61 -13.11
CA TRP A 62 -10.98 5.18 -13.19
C TRP A 62 -9.52 4.83 -12.88
N ASP A 63 -8.60 5.75 -13.15
CA ASP A 63 -7.17 5.50 -12.96
C ASP A 63 -6.80 5.55 -11.48
N THR A 64 -6.36 4.44 -10.89
CA THR A 64 -5.93 4.39 -9.49
C THR A 64 -4.61 5.11 -9.25
N SER A 65 -3.82 5.42 -10.28
CA SER A 65 -2.66 6.30 -10.13
C SER A 65 -3.05 7.70 -9.64
N VAL A 66 -4.33 8.07 -9.82
CA VAL A 66 -4.91 9.34 -9.35
C VAL A 66 -5.23 9.33 -7.86
N ILE A 67 -5.32 8.17 -7.19
CA ILE A 67 -5.64 8.06 -5.75
C ILE A 67 -4.79 9.02 -4.90
N PRO A 68 -3.44 8.96 -4.91
CA PRO A 68 -2.60 9.81 -4.06
C PRO A 68 -2.79 11.30 -4.39
N SER A 69 -2.86 11.65 -5.68
CA SER A 69 -3.08 13.02 -6.13
C SER A 69 -4.45 13.55 -5.72
N ARG A 70 -5.47 12.70 -5.71
CA ARG A 70 -6.82 13.08 -5.27
C ARG A 70 -6.87 13.32 -3.77
N ILE A 71 -6.19 12.50 -2.97
CA ILE A 71 -6.03 12.70 -1.52
C ILE A 71 -5.28 14.01 -1.25
N ALA A 72 -4.14 14.21 -1.92
CA ALA A 72 -3.36 15.45 -1.79
C ALA A 72 -4.18 16.68 -2.16
N TYR A 73 -4.91 16.63 -3.28
CA TYR A 73 -5.80 17.70 -3.71
C TYR A 73 -6.92 17.98 -2.68
N ALA A 74 -7.60 16.95 -2.19
CA ALA A 74 -8.72 17.09 -1.26
C ALA A 74 -8.30 17.64 0.12
N LEU A 75 -7.08 17.30 0.57
CA LEU A 75 -6.52 17.74 1.85
C LEU A 75 -5.61 18.98 1.73
N GLY A 76 -5.40 19.49 0.51
CA GLY A 76 -4.56 20.65 0.24
C GLY A 76 -3.06 20.43 0.47
N LEU A 77 -2.55 19.22 0.26
CA LEU A 77 -1.17 18.84 0.57
C LEU A 77 -0.23 19.16 -0.59
N SER A 78 1.01 19.57 -0.28
CA SER A 78 2.00 20.03 -1.27
C SER A 78 3.26 19.15 -1.35
N GLY A 79 3.27 17.99 -0.68
CA GLY A 79 4.37 17.01 -0.77
C GLY A 79 4.24 16.08 -1.99
N PRO A 80 5.17 15.12 -2.14
CA PRO A 80 5.11 14.12 -3.20
C PRO A 80 3.81 13.30 -3.15
N ALA A 81 3.17 13.07 -4.30
CA ALA A 81 1.98 12.21 -4.42
C ALA A 81 2.27 11.07 -5.40
N MET A 82 2.39 9.84 -4.90
CA MET A 82 2.88 8.69 -5.68
C MET A 82 1.99 7.46 -5.53
N GLY A 83 1.63 6.89 -6.68
CA GLY A 83 0.94 5.60 -6.79
C GLY A 83 1.98 4.49 -6.97
N VAL A 84 1.83 3.40 -6.22
CA VAL A 84 2.78 2.27 -6.24
C VAL A 84 2.05 0.99 -6.67
N ALA A 85 2.63 0.26 -7.62
CA ALA A 85 2.11 -1.00 -8.11
C ALA A 85 3.23 -2.05 -8.19
N THR A 86 3.44 -2.77 -7.08
CA THR A 86 4.40 -3.89 -6.96
C THR A 86 3.68 -5.18 -6.55
N ALA A 87 2.45 -5.35 -7.02
CA ALA A 87 1.55 -6.45 -6.64
C ALA A 87 1.30 -6.51 -5.11
N SER A 88 1.39 -7.68 -4.49
CA SER A 88 1.06 -7.88 -3.07
C SER A 88 1.93 -7.06 -2.09
N SER A 89 3.08 -6.53 -2.52
CA SER A 89 3.95 -5.70 -1.69
C SER A 89 3.66 -4.19 -1.79
N SER A 90 2.70 -3.77 -2.62
CA SER A 90 2.50 -2.35 -2.99
C SER A 90 2.34 -1.41 -1.80
N SER A 91 1.60 -1.81 -0.76
CA SER A 91 1.41 -1.00 0.44
C SER A 91 2.68 -0.87 1.29
N LEU A 92 3.47 -1.94 1.42
CA LEU A 92 4.74 -1.89 2.16
C LEU A 92 5.79 -1.09 1.40
N VAL A 93 5.83 -1.17 0.07
CA VAL A 93 6.69 -0.31 -0.75
C VAL A 93 6.27 1.16 -0.65
N ALA A 94 4.96 1.44 -0.60
CA ALA A 94 4.47 2.80 -0.35
C ALA A 94 4.92 3.34 1.02
N VAL A 95 4.86 2.52 2.08
CA VAL A 95 5.41 2.87 3.41
C VAL A 95 6.92 3.08 3.35
N HIS A 96 7.66 2.22 2.67
CA HIS A 96 9.11 2.38 2.50
C HIS A 96 9.45 3.74 1.85
N LEU A 97 8.79 4.08 0.74
CA LEU A 97 9.00 5.36 0.04
C LEU A 97 8.62 6.57 0.90
N ALA A 98 7.53 6.46 1.67
CA ALA A 98 7.15 7.51 2.62
C ALA A 98 8.22 7.72 3.70
N VAL A 99 8.78 6.64 4.25
CA VAL A 99 9.89 6.70 5.21
C VAL A 99 11.13 7.35 4.57
N GLN A 100 11.46 7.01 3.32
CA GLN A 100 12.58 7.64 2.61
C GLN A 100 12.35 9.14 2.43
N SER A 101 11.16 9.55 1.99
CA SER A 101 10.81 10.96 1.79
C SER A 101 10.85 11.78 3.09
N LEU A 102 10.43 11.17 4.21
CA LEU A 102 10.57 11.78 5.55
C LEU A 102 12.04 11.91 5.97
N ARG A 103 12.87 10.88 5.72
CA ARG A 103 14.30 10.88 6.08
C ARG A 103 15.10 11.87 5.24
N SER A 104 14.78 12.02 3.95
CA SER A 104 15.43 12.97 3.05
C SER A 104 14.95 14.41 3.23
N GLY A 105 13.85 14.63 3.95
CA GLY A 105 13.28 15.96 4.17
C GLY A 105 12.46 16.50 3.00
N GLU A 106 12.13 15.64 2.02
CA GLU A 106 11.15 15.93 0.96
C GLU A 106 9.73 16.05 1.51
N SER A 107 9.43 15.29 2.57
CA SER A 107 8.17 15.35 3.31
C SER A 107 8.39 15.67 4.78
N ASP A 108 7.45 16.40 5.40
CA ASP A 108 7.39 16.65 6.85
C ASP A 108 6.38 15.73 7.56
N PHE A 109 5.35 15.32 6.82
CA PHE A 109 4.39 14.28 7.16
C PHE A 109 4.22 13.38 5.95
N ALA A 110 3.79 12.14 6.13
CA ALA A 110 3.41 11.29 5.01
C ALA A 110 2.17 10.45 5.32
N LEU A 111 1.25 10.39 4.38
CA LEU A 111 0.18 9.39 4.35
C LEU A 111 0.67 8.22 3.50
N ALA A 112 0.71 7.02 4.06
CA ALA A 112 1.15 5.83 3.36
C ALA A 112 0.17 4.68 3.54
N GLY A 113 -0.10 3.91 2.49
CA GLY A 113 -1.08 2.85 2.61
C GLY A 113 -1.36 2.09 1.34
N GLY A 114 -2.50 1.43 1.29
CA GLY A 114 -2.99 0.80 0.07
C GLY A 114 -4.48 0.51 0.08
N VAL A 115 -5.01 0.21 -1.11
CA VAL A 115 -6.39 -0.19 -1.33
C VAL A 115 -6.46 -1.32 -2.35
N ASN A 116 -7.38 -2.26 -2.11
CA ASN A 116 -7.70 -3.33 -3.05
C ASN A 116 -9.20 -3.64 -2.95
N LEU A 117 -9.89 -3.68 -4.09
CA LEU A 117 -11.28 -4.14 -4.21
C LEU A 117 -11.40 -5.15 -5.36
N MET A 118 -12.33 -6.08 -5.22
CA MET A 118 -12.71 -7.10 -6.19
C MET A 118 -14.05 -6.74 -6.82
N LEU A 119 -14.01 -5.83 -7.79
CA LEU A 119 -15.20 -5.31 -8.46
C LEU A 119 -15.67 -6.23 -9.60
N HIS A 120 -14.76 -6.90 -10.31
CA HIS A 120 -15.09 -7.66 -11.51
C HIS A 120 -14.55 -9.11 -11.47
N PRO A 121 -15.38 -10.15 -11.73
CA PRO A 121 -14.96 -11.55 -11.56
C PRO A 121 -13.80 -11.98 -12.46
N ASN A 122 -13.63 -11.35 -13.64
CA ASN A 122 -12.52 -11.66 -14.56
C ASN A 122 -11.14 -11.56 -13.92
N THR A 123 -10.94 -10.68 -12.94
CA THR A 123 -9.63 -10.56 -12.28
C THR A 123 -9.34 -11.68 -11.29
N SER A 124 -10.35 -12.47 -10.89
CA SER A 124 -10.16 -13.72 -10.15
C SER A 124 -9.85 -14.90 -11.08
N VAL A 125 -10.31 -14.86 -12.34
CA VAL A 125 -10.13 -15.98 -13.28
C VAL A 125 -8.65 -16.24 -13.57
N ALA A 126 -7.84 -15.19 -13.78
CA ALA A 126 -6.43 -15.37 -14.13
C ALA A 126 -5.59 -15.95 -12.97
N PRO A 127 -5.65 -15.42 -11.72
CA PRO A 127 -4.97 -16.03 -10.58
C PRO A 127 -5.45 -17.45 -10.24
N THR A 128 -6.75 -17.75 -10.44
CA THR A 128 -7.29 -19.11 -10.33
C THR A 128 -6.65 -20.04 -11.36
N LYS A 129 -6.56 -19.63 -12.63
CA LYS A 129 -5.90 -20.43 -13.69
C LYS A 129 -4.39 -20.55 -13.49
N LEU A 130 -3.77 -19.59 -12.81
CA LEU A 130 -2.37 -19.66 -12.41
C LEU A 130 -2.14 -20.65 -11.25
N GLY A 131 -3.20 -21.17 -10.63
CA GLY A 131 -3.10 -22.13 -9.53
C GLY A 131 -2.70 -21.50 -8.19
N THR A 132 -2.87 -20.18 -8.04
CA THR A 132 -2.43 -19.46 -6.84
C THR A 132 -3.52 -19.32 -5.76
N GLN A 133 -4.78 -19.57 -6.11
CA GLN A 133 -5.91 -19.38 -5.20
C GLN A 133 -6.40 -20.72 -4.64
N SER A 134 -6.67 -20.75 -3.33
CA SER A 134 -7.28 -21.90 -2.66
C SER A 134 -8.69 -22.14 -3.20
N PRO A 135 -9.05 -23.35 -3.66
CA PRO A 135 -10.41 -23.71 -4.04
C PRO A 135 -11.43 -23.57 -2.90
N ALA A 136 -10.98 -23.73 -1.65
CA ALA A 136 -11.81 -23.55 -0.46
C ALA A 136 -12.04 -22.07 -0.08
N GLY A 137 -11.40 -21.12 -0.78
CA GLY A 137 -11.46 -19.71 -0.43
C GLY A 137 -10.86 -19.36 0.94
N LEU A 138 -9.88 -20.13 1.42
CA LEU A 138 -9.23 -19.92 2.72
C LEU A 138 -7.71 -19.94 2.58
N SER A 139 -7.02 -18.93 3.11
CA SER A 139 -5.57 -18.96 3.26
C SER A 139 -5.19 -19.76 4.51
N ARG A 140 -4.63 -20.97 4.33
CA ARG A 140 -4.19 -21.86 5.43
C ARG A 140 -2.68 -21.78 5.63
N ALA A 141 -2.19 -20.59 5.99
CA ALA A 141 -0.76 -20.34 6.11
C ALA A 141 -0.10 -21.29 7.12
N PHE A 142 0.97 -21.94 6.70
CA PHE A 142 1.75 -22.89 7.51
C PHE A 142 1.02 -24.19 7.88
N ASP A 143 -0.14 -24.46 7.27
CA ASP A 143 -0.85 -25.73 7.39
C ASP A 143 -0.30 -26.75 6.37
N GLY A 144 -0.29 -28.03 6.73
CA GLY A 144 0.13 -29.10 5.82
C GLY A 144 -0.77 -29.25 4.59
N ASP A 145 -2.02 -28.79 4.69
CA ASP A 145 -3.02 -28.80 3.63
C ASP A 145 -3.18 -27.41 2.96
N GLY A 146 -2.16 -26.55 3.03
CA GLY A 146 -2.14 -25.26 2.31
C GLY A 146 -2.20 -25.45 0.79
N ASP A 147 -3.17 -24.79 0.13
CA ASP A 147 -3.46 -24.95 -1.31
C ASP A 147 -3.64 -23.60 -2.04
N GLY A 148 -3.05 -22.53 -1.50
CA GLY A 148 -3.08 -21.18 -2.06
C GLY A 148 -3.89 -20.18 -1.22
N TYR A 149 -4.02 -18.94 -1.72
CA TYR A 149 -4.60 -17.84 -0.95
C TYR A 149 -6.08 -17.58 -1.27
N ALA A 150 -6.77 -16.99 -0.30
CA ALA A 150 -8.07 -16.35 -0.50
C ALA A 150 -7.88 -14.86 -0.82
N ARG A 151 -8.55 -14.34 -1.86
CA ARG A 151 -8.54 -12.90 -2.13
C ARG A 151 -9.37 -12.17 -1.08
N GLY A 152 -8.89 -11.01 -0.65
CA GLY A 152 -9.59 -10.11 0.26
C GLY A 152 -9.68 -8.69 -0.29
N GLU A 153 -10.58 -7.91 0.28
CA GLU A 153 -10.74 -6.48 0.01
C GLU A 153 -10.32 -5.67 1.24
N GLY A 154 -9.84 -4.45 1.03
CA GLY A 154 -9.51 -3.58 2.14
C GLY A 154 -8.83 -2.29 1.73
N CYS A 155 -8.81 -1.33 2.66
CA CYS A 155 -8.03 -0.11 2.57
C CYS A 155 -7.44 0.21 3.94
N ALA A 156 -6.17 0.60 3.97
CA ALA A 156 -5.49 1.07 5.16
C ALA A 156 -4.58 2.23 4.81
N VAL A 157 -4.53 3.23 5.69
CA VAL A 157 -3.63 4.38 5.61
C VAL A 157 -3.03 4.63 6.99
N VAL A 158 -1.72 4.81 7.05
CA VAL A 158 -0.99 5.24 8.24
C VAL A 158 -0.46 6.66 8.04
N VAL A 159 -0.43 7.44 9.12
CA VAL A 159 0.23 8.74 9.16
C VAL A 159 1.63 8.57 9.74
N LEU A 160 2.63 8.99 9.00
CA LEU A 160 4.04 8.85 9.34
C LEU A 160 4.67 10.23 9.53
N ARG A 161 5.59 10.29 10.50
CA ARG A 161 6.39 11.47 10.81
C ARG A 161 7.76 11.04 11.35
N ARG A 162 8.77 11.90 11.22
CA ARG A 162 10.04 11.74 11.95
C ARG A 162 9.75 11.77 13.46
N LEU A 163 10.34 10.82 14.20
CA LEU A 163 10.11 10.69 15.64
C LEU A 163 10.47 11.97 16.41
N SER A 164 11.58 12.63 16.04
CA SER A 164 11.99 13.91 16.63
C SER A 164 10.88 14.95 16.57
N ASP A 165 10.23 15.06 15.42
CA ASP A 165 9.23 16.09 15.14
C ASP A 165 7.90 15.72 15.81
N ALA A 166 7.56 14.43 15.83
CA ALA A 166 6.40 13.92 16.56
C ALA A 166 6.52 14.21 18.06
N LEU A 167 7.70 13.96 18.65
CA LEU A 167 7.94 14.25 20.07
C LEU A 167 7.96 15.75 20.36
N ALA A 168 8.57 16.56 19.50
CA ALA A 168 8.60 18.02 19.65
C ALA A 168 7.20 18.65 19.65
N ASP A 169 6.29 18.11 18.83
CA ASP A 169 4.92 18.58 18.73
C ASP A 169 3.96 17.90 19.70
N GLY A 170 4.42 16.91 20.48
CA GLY A 170 3.57 16.15 21.41
C GLY A 170 2.55 15.23 20.73
N ASP A 171 2.87 14.74 19.53
CA ASP A 171 2.03 13.79 18.81
C ASP A 171 1.96 12.43 19.55
N ARG A 172 0.80 11.75 19.42
CA ARG A 172 0.66 10.37 19.90
C ARG A 172 1.38 9.42 18.95
N VAL A 173 2.41 8.74 19.45
CA VAL A 173 3.16 7.72 18.68
C VAL A 173 2.63 6.32 19.02
N TYR A 174 2.09 5.62 18.02
CA TYR A 174 1.66 4.23 18.18
C TYR A 174 2.80 3.22 18.11
N ALA A 175 3.69 3.42 17.14
CA ALA A 175 4.81 2.55 16.87
C ALA A 175 5.91 3.33 16.12
N LEU A 176 7.10 2.76 16.06
CA LEU A 176 8.24 3.30 15.33
C LEU A 176 8.64 2.35 14.20
N VAL A 177 8.78 2.87 12.98
CA VAL A 177 9.41 2.16 11.87
C VAL A 177 10.92 2.32 12.00
N HIS A 178 11.59 1.34 12.61
CA HIS A 178 13.06 1.36 12.78
C HIS A 178 13.79 1.31 11.43
N GLY A 179 13.38 0.41 10.54
CA GLY A 179 13.98 0.22 9.23
C GLY A 179 13.04 -0.50 8.28
N SER A 180 13.37 -0.44 6.99
CA SER A 180 12.69 -1.18 5.92
C SER A 180 13.67 -1.38 4.76
N ALA A 181 13.38 -2.36 3.91
CA ALA A 181 14.14 -2.63 2.70
C ALA A 181 13.20 -3.17 1.61
N VAL A 182 13.60 -3.00 0.35
CA VAL A 182 12.91 -3.51 -0.84
C VAL A 182 13.97 -4.06 -1.79
N ASN A 183 13.78 -5.26 -2.32
CA ASN A 183 14.63 -5.85 -3.35
C ASN A 183 13.78 -6.60 -4.39
N ASN A 184 14.43 -7.45 -5.21
CA ASN A 184 13.76 -8.27 -6.20
C ASN A 184 14.39 -9.67 -6.21
N ASP A 185 13.57 -10.68 -6.49
CA ASP A 185 14.00 -12.08 -6.57
C ASP A 185 15.00 -12.34 -7.70
N GLY A 186 15.03 -11.49 -8.73
CA GLY A 186 15.91 -11.65 -9.87
C GLY A 186 15.49 -12.83 -10.75
N ALA A 187 16.48 -13.60 -11.22
CA ALA A 187 16.24 -14.78 -12.04
C ALA A 187 16.08 -16.03 -11.14
N THR A 188 14.83 -16.43 -10.89
CA THR A 188 14.49 -17.68 -10.19
C THR A 188 14.03 -18.75 -11.20
N ASP A 189 13.58 -19.92 -10.72
CA ASP A 189 13.07 -21.03 -11.56
C ASP A 189 11.83 -20.66 -12.39
N GLY A 190 11.22 -19.50 -12.13
CA GLY A 190 10.18 -18.90 -12.95
C GLY A 190 9.78 -17.54 -12.41
N LEU A 191 9.23 -16.66 -13.26
CA LEU A 191 8.90 -15.28 -12.89
C LEU A 191 8.01 -15.15 -11.63
N THR A 192 7.19 -16.17 -11.34
CA THR A 192 6.29 -16.20 -10.18
C THR A 192 6.81 -17.06 -9.03
N ALA A 193 7.98 -17.71 -9.18
CA ALA A 193 8.57 -18.55 -8.14
C ALA A 193 9.34 -17.68 -7.14
N PRO A 194 9.05 -17.79 -5.83
CA PRO A 194 9.67 -16.96 -4.81
C PRO A 194 11.16 -17.29 -4.62
N GLY A 195 12.00 -16.25 -4.52
CA GLY A 195 13.44 -16.38 -4.29
C GLY A 195 13.81 -16.43 -2.80
N HIS A 196 14.16 -17.61 -2.27
CA HIS A 196 14.55 -17.77 -0.86
C HIS A 196 15.75 -16.88 -0.45
N GLU A 197 16.77 -16.78 -1.32
CA GLU A 197 17.95 -15.94 -1.06
C GLU A 197 17.58 -14.45 -1.00
N ALA A 198 16.74 -13.99 -1.93
CA ALA A 198 16.26 -12.60 -1.95
C ALA A 198 15.40 -12.27 -0.72
N GLN A 199 14.54 -13.19 -0.27
CA GLN A 199 13.76 -13.01 0.97
C GLN A 199 14.67 -12.94 2.21
N THR A 200 15.70 -13.78 2.27
CA THR A 200 16.68 -13.73 3.36
C THR A 200 17.42 -12.39 3.35
N GLU A 201 17.83 -11.92 2.17
CA GLU A 201 18.59 -10.70 2.01
C GLU A 201 17.78 -9.45 2.34
N VAL A 202 16.51 -9.38 1.92
CA VAL A 202 15.66 -8.22 2.24
C VAL A 202 15.42 -8.10 3.75
N LEU A 203 15.30 -9.23 4.46
CA LEU A 203 15.18 -9.23 5.92
C LEU A 203 16.46 -8.72 6.58
N ARG A 204 17.63 -9.19 6.15
CA ARG A 204 18.93 -8.70 6.65
C ARG A 204 19.10 -7.21 6.40
N SER A 205 18.86 -6.77 5.17
CA SER A 205 18.90 -5.35 4.81
C SER A 205 17.94 -4.51 5.66
N ALA A 206 16.73 -5.00 5.95
CA ALA A 206 15.78 -4.30 6.81
C ALA A 206 16.27 -4.19 8.26
N TRP A 207 16.87 -5.25 8.81
CA TRP A 207 17.47 -5.26 10.15
C TRP A 207 18.69 -4.36 10.25
N GLU A 208 19.57 -4.38 9.24
CA GLU A 208 20.71 -3.47 9.15
C GLU A 208 20.26 -2.01 9.08
N ASN A 209 19.29 -1.70 8.22
CA ASN A 209 18.68 -0.36 8.12
C ASN A 209 17.97 0.07 9.41
N ALA A 210 17.52 -0.88 10.23
CA ALA A 210 16.91 -0.65 11.53
C ALA A 210 17.94 -0.48 12.65
N GLY A 211 19.18 -0.95 12.45
CA GLY A 211 20.18 -1.09 13.52
C GLY A 211 19.77 -2.10 14.59
N VAL A 212 19.01 -3.13 14.23
CA VAL A 212 18.43 -4.12 15.14
C VAL A 212 19.00 -5.51 14.84
N ALA A 213 19.40 -6.26 15.85
CA ALA A 213 19.83 -7.66 15.68
C ALA A 213 18.61 -8.58 15.47
N SER A 214 18.78 -9.65 14.69
CA SER A 214 17.71 -10.63 14.46
C SER A 214 17.17 -11.27 15.75
N SER A 215 18.01 -11.39 16.78
CA SER A 215 17.62 -11.90 18.11
C SER A 215 16.70 -10.95 18.90
N GLU A 216 16.56 -9.69 18.50
CA GLU A 216 15.66 -8.71 19.12
C GLU A 216 14.26 -8.76 18.49
N VAL A 217 14.09 -9.46 17.36
CA VAL A 217 12.79 -9.63 16.70
C VAL A 217 12.01 -10.73 17.41
N SER A 218 10.91 -10.34 18.05
CA SER A 218 10.04 -11.26 18.80
C SER A 218 8.87 -11.81 17.97
N TYR A 219 8.51 -11.13 16.88
CA TYR A 219 7.35 -11.48 16.07
C TYR A 219 7.57 -11.13 14.60
N VAL A 220 7.04 -11.97 13.70
CA VAL A 220 7.04 -11.75 12.25
C VAL A 220 5.62 -11.95 11.74
N GLU A 221 4.99 -10.88 11.27
CA GLU A 221 3.80 -10.97 10.43
C GLU A 221 4.25 -11.38 9.02
N ALA A 222 4.13 -12.67 8.70
CA ALA A 222 4.64 -13.22 7.45
C ALA A 222 3.72 -12.91 6.26
N HIS A 223 4.25 -13.05 5.03
CA HIS A 223 3.43 -12.94 3.82
C HIS A 223 2.31 -14.00 3.78
N GLY A 224 2.62 -15.24 4.22
CA GLY A 224 1.65 -16.23 4.68
C GLY A 224 0.47 -16.48 3.75
N THR A 225 0.71 -16.71 2.46
CA THR A 225 -0.37 -16.81 1.46
C THR A 225 -1.16 -18.12 1.49
N GLY A 226 -0.84 -19.09 2.35
CA GLY A 226 -1.49 -20.41 2.38
C GLY A 226 -0.51 -21.49 2.02
#